data_AF-A0A2N5S691-F1
#
_entry.id   AF-A0A2N5S691-F1
#
_cell.length_a   1.000
_cell.length_b   1.000
_cell.length_c   1.000
_cell.angle_alpha   90.00
_cell.angle_beta   90.00
_cell.angle_gamma   90.00
#
_symmetry.space_group_name_H-M   'P 1'
#
loop_
_entity.id
_entity.type
_entity.pdbx_description
1 polymer ?
#
loop_
_entity_poly.entity_id
_entity_poly.type
_entity_poly.pdbx_seq_one_letter_code
_entity_poly.pdbx_strand_id
1 'polypeptide(L)'
;MNRSPNHPMLASGLFTASVSDAPQGNMYGNLLTPSFFQCGGIDGNVAEDVECNLATNTAISNGLKALSTYFLSVRLQSAGDGKPPVFTYSTLTATKLPEAVTGTLDLTNQTSIIGLGHVVSQEEVTTSTRFLHAV
;
A
#
# COMPACT_ATOMS: atom_id res chain seq x y z
N MET A 1 -2.57 5.97 31.04
CA MET A 1 -1.83 5.85 29.76
C MET A 1 -2.27 4.57 29.08
N ASN A 2 -3.22 4.65 28.14
CA ASN A 2 -3.63 3.50 27.34
C ASN A 2 -2.89 3.59 26.00
N ARG A 3 -1.77 2.88 25.86
CA ARG A 3 -1.06 2.80 24.58
C ARG A 3 -1.77 1.72 23.78
N SER A 4 -2.50 2.11 22.72
CA SER A 4 -3.08 1.13 21.80
C SER A 4 -2.00 0.14 21.39
N PRO A 5 -2.21 -1.19 21.53
CA PRO A 5 -1.22 -2.18 21.15
C PRO A 5 -0.83 -1.98 19.68
N ASN A 6 0.38 -1.50 19.42
CA ASN A 6 0.89 -1.35 18.08
C ASN A 6 1.66 -2.63 17.70
N HIS A 7 0.96 -3.76 17.65
CA HIS A 7 1.58 -4.97 17.13
C HIS A 7 2.04 -4.69 15.69
N PRO A 8 3.33 -4.87 15.37
CA PRO A 8 3.81 -4.65 14.02
C PRO A 8 3.14 -5.65 13.09
N MET A 9 2.50 -5.15 12.05
CA MET A 9 1.88 -5.97 11.02
C MET A 9 2.85 -6.11 9.84
N LEU A 10 2.99 -7.34 9.35
CA LEU A 10 3.81 -7.63 8.18
C LEU A 10 2.87 -7.82 6.99
N ALA A 11 3.28 -7.32 5.84
CA ALA A 11 2.59 -7.56 4.59
C ALA A 11 3.63 -7.89 3.51
N SER A 12 3.22 -8.67 2.53
CA SER A 12 4.00 -8.90 1.32
C SER A 12 3.08 -8.90 0.13
N GLY A 13 3.51 -8.24 -0.94
CA GLY A 13 2.64 -8.09 -2.10
C GLY A 13 3.24 -7.22 -3.17
N LEU A 14 2.40 -6.96 -4.18
CA LEU A 14 2.72 -6.09 -5.30
C LEU A 14 2.21 -4.68 -5.00
N PHE A 15 3.11 -3.71 -5.09
CA PHE A 15 2.82 -2.30 -4.89
C PHE A 15 3.25 -1.51 -6.12
N THR A 16 2.42 -0.55 -6.52
CA THR A 16 2.73 0.35 -7.63
C THR A 16 3.05 1.73 -7.07
N ALA A 17 4.24 2.24 -7.41
CA ALA A 17 4.65 3.58 -7.00
C ALA A 17 3.96 4.62 -7.89
N SER A 18 3.19 5.52 -7.27
CA SER A 18 2.37 6.51 -7.99
C SER A 18 3.21 7.66 -8.55
N VAL A 19 4.19 8.11 -7.78
CA VAL A 19 5.13 9.19 -8.12
C VAL A 19 6.53 8.84 -7.62
N SER A 20 7.55 9.39 -8.25
CA SER A 20 8.94 9.27 -7.81
C SER A 20 9.42 10.65 -7.37
N ASP A 21 9.11 11.02 -6.13
CA ASP A 21 9.56 12.28 -5.53
C ASP A 21 10.86 12.07 -4.75
N ALA A 22 11.85 11.40 -5.37
CA ALA A 22 13.19 11.36 -4.81
C ALA A 22 13.88 12.72 -5.07
N PRO A 23 14.19 13.55 -4.04
CA PRO A 23 14.93 14.79 -4.24
C PRO A 23 16.23 14.55 -5.02
N GLN A 24 16.55 15.40 -6.00
CA GLN A 24 17.85 15.30 -6.68
C GLN A 24 18.98 15.68 -5.72
N GLY A 25 19.91 14.75 -5.49
CA GLY A 25 21.08 14.92 -4.62
C GLY A 25 21.30 13.72 -3.70
N ASN A 26 22.56 13.30 -3.53
CA ASN A 26 22.98 12.15 -2.72
C ASN A 26 22.82 12.39 -1.20
N MET A 27 21.63 12.70 -0.72
CA MET A 27 21.34 12.79 0.72
C MET A 27 20.77 11.46 1.21
N TYR A 28 21.21 11.03 2.39
CA TYR A 28 20.60 9.93 3.11
C TYR A 28 19.36 10.44 3.84
N GLY A 29 18.25 9.72 3.73
CA GLY A 29 17.02 10.12 4.40
C GLY A 29 15.92 9.06 4.31
N ASN A 30 14.85 9.32 5.06
CA ASN A 30 13.62 8.54 4.91
C ASN A 30 12.87 9.03 3.67
N LEU A 31 12.82 8.20 2.64
CA LEU A 31 12.06 8.46 1.43
C LEU A 31 10.63 7.94 1.62
N LEU A 32 9.65 8.81 1.39
CA LEU A 32 8.24 8.47 1.35
C LEU A 32 7.78 8.49 -0.11
N THR A 33 7.21 7.38 -0.55
CA THR A 33 6.72 7.20 -1.92
C THR A 33 5.21 6.90 -1.85
N PRO A 34 4.35 7.83 -2.29
CA PRO A 34 2.93 7.54 -2.48
C PRO A 34 2.76 6.33 -3.40
N SER A 35 1.86 5.41 -3.02
CA SER A 35 1.67 4.13 -3.70
C SER A 35 0.25 3.63 -3.50
N PHE A 36 -0.09 2.55 -4.17
CA PHE A 36 -1.35 1.83 -3.96
C PHE A 36 -1.16 0.32 -4.18
N PHE A 37 -2.11 -0.45 -3.67
CA PHE A 37 -2.28 -1.86 -3.99
C PHE A 37 -3.74 -2.12 -4.33
N GLN A 38 -3.98 -3.08 -5.25
CA GLN A 38 -5.31 -3.41 -5.73
C GLN A 38 -5.99 -4.45 -4.85
N CYS A 39 -7.24 -4.17 -4.47
CA CYS A 39 -8.10 -5.07 -3.72
C CYS A 39 -9.39 -5.31 -4.51
N GLY A 40 -9.86 -6.56 -4.54
CA GLY A 40 -11.10 -6.98 -5.19
C GLY A 40 -12.34 -6.91 -4.28
N GLY A 41 -12.15 -6.51 -3.01
CA GLY A 41 -13.10 -6.79 -1.94
C GLY A 41 -13.17 -8.29 -1.61
N ILE A 42 -13.95 -8.63 -0.57
CA ILE A 42 -14.10 -10.02 -0.09
C ILE A 42 -14.71 -10.92 -1.18
N ASP A 43 -15.63 -10.39 -1.97
CA ASP A 43 -16.34 -11.13 -3.02
C ASP A 43 -15.66 -11.03 -4.40
N GLY A 44 -14.54 -10.31 -4.51
CA GLY A 44 -13.78 -10.15 -5.77
C GLY A 44 -14.50 -9.31 -6.85
N ASN A 45 -15.66 -8.73 -6.54
CA ASN A 45 -16.51 -8.03 -7.50
C ASN A 45 -16.22 -6.53 -7.61
N VAL A 46 -15.32 -6.00 -6.79
CA VAL A 46 -15.02 -4.56 -6.73
C VAL A 46 -13.52 -4.36 -6.86
N ALA A 47 -13.05 -3.89 -8.01
CA ALA A 47 -11.66 -3.47 -8.15
C ALA A 47 -11.50 -2.07 -7.54
N GLU A 48 -10.84 -1.99 -6.39
CA GLU A 48 -10.52 -0.75 -5.69
C GLU A 48 -9.00 -0.63 -5.47
N ASP A 49 -8.45 0.54 -5.80
CA ASP A 49 -7.08 0.91 -5.46
C ASP A 49 -7.06 1.46 -4.04
N VAL A 50 -6.29 0.81 -3.15
CA VAL A 50 -6.11 1.28 -1.77
C VAL A 50 -4.83 2.10 -1.67
N GLU A 51 -4.97 3.40 -1.40
CA GLU A 51 -3.84 4.32 -1.25
C GLU A 51 -3.00 4.02 0.00
N CYS A 52 -1.69 4.11 -0.14
CA CYS A 52 -0.73 3.96 0.95
C CYS A 52 0.57 4.72 0.69
N ASN A 53 1.44 4.78 1.70
CA ASN A 53 2.76 5.35 1.56
C ASN A 53 3.83 4.29 1.83
N LEU A 54 4.78 4.13 0.91
CA LEU A 54 5.96 3.30 1.09
C LEU A 54 7.11 4.13 1.64
N ALA A 55 7.65 3.72 2.79
CA ALA A 55 8.76 4.38 3.48
C ALA A 55 10.02 3.51 3.43
N THR A 56 11.17 4.09 3.12
CA THR A 56 12.46 3.41 3.26
C THR A 56 13.56 4.37 3.66
N ASN A 57 14.54 3.87 4.42
CA ASN A 57 15.75 4.62 4.72
C ASN A 57 16.83 4.23 3.72
N THR A 58 17.08 5.08 2.74
CA THR A 58 18.04 4.81 1.67
C THR A 58 18.68 6.11 1.19
N ALA A 59 19.78 5.97 0.44
CA ALA A 59 20.26 7.07 -0.37
C ALA A 59 19.19 7.38 -1.41
N ILE A 60 18.73 8.63 -1.48
CA ILE A 60 17.56 9.06 -2.24
C ILE A 60 17.61 8.65 -3.73
N SER A 61 18.81 8.45 -4.30
CA SER A 61 19.03 7.92 -5.66
C SER A 61 18.50 6.50 -5.91
N ASN A 62 18.23 5.73 -4.85
CA ASN A 62 17.80 4.33 -4.91
C ASN A 62 16.30 4.15 -4.60
N GLY A 63 15.50 5.20 -4.79
CA GLY A 63 14.05 5.17 -4.63
C GLY A 63 13.34 4.28 -5.66
N LEU A 64 12.06 3.99 -5.41
CA LEU A 64 11.22 3.31 -6.39
C LEU A 64 10.97 4.22 -7.60
N LYS A 65 10.96 3.63 -8.79
CA LYS A 65 10.65 4.34 -10.03
C LYS A 65 9.14 4.54 -10.14
N ALA A 66 8.73 5.72 -10.59
CA ALA A 66 7.32 6.02 -10.84
C ALA A 66 6.72 5.01 -11.82
N LEU A 67 5.44 4.70 -11.63
CA LEU A 67 4.64 3.81 -12.49
C LEU A 67 5.22 2.39 -12.64
N SER A 68 6.13 2.01 -11.75
CA SER A 68 6.72 0.67 -11.71
C SER A 68 6.13 -0.13 -10.56
N THR A 69 5.84 -1.40 -10.82
CA THR A 69 5.36 -2.35 -9.81
C THR A 69 6.51 -3.11 -9.19
N TYR A 70 6.47 -3.27 -7.88
CA TYR A 70 7.48 -3.98 -7.10
C TYR A 70 6.83 -5.01 -6.19
N PHE A 71 7.44 -6.19 -6.09
CA PHE A 71 7.19 -7.11 -5.00
C PHE A 71 7.99 -6.67 -3.78
N LEU A 72 7.29 -6.39 -2.68
CA LEU A 72 7.87 -5.88 -1.44
C LEU A 72 7.40 -6.70 -0.24
N SER A 73 8.31 -6.96 0.69
CA SER A 73 7.99 -7.30 2.07
C SER A 73 8.02 -6.03 2.91
N VAL A 74 6.90 -5.68 3.52
CA VAL A 74 6.69 -4.41 4.20
C VAL A 74 6.21 -4.60 5.63
N ARG A 75 6.48 -3.62 6.47
CA ARG A 75 5.94 -3.52 7.83
C ARG A 75 5.01 -2.32 7.92
N LEU A 76 3.74 -2.55 8.25
CA LEU A 76 2.79 -1.47 8.49
C LEU A 76 3.02 -0.84 9.87
N GLN A 77 3.01 0.48 9.90
CA GLN A 77 2.74 1.26 11.10
C GLN A 77 1.46 2.07 10.85
N SER A 78 0.33 1.63 11.42
CA SER A 78 -0.94 2.33 11.28
C SER A 78 -0.87 3.65 12.05
N ALA A 79 -1.09 4.77 11.37
CA ALA A 79 -1.37 6.05 11.99
C ALA A 79 -2.88 6.12 12.20
N GLY A 80 -3.34 6.11 13.45
CA GLY A 80 -4.76 6.16 13.80
C GLY A 80 -5.45 7.51 13.50
N ASP A 81 -4.93 8.28 12.54
CA ASP A 81 -5.34 9.66 12.23
C ASP A 81 -6.09 9.78 10.90
N GLY A 82 -6.55 8.66 10.33
CA GLY A 82 -7.32 8.62 9.08
C GLY A 82 -6.50 8.92 7.82
N LYS A 83 -5.18 9.05 7.92
CA LYS A 83 -4.28 9.20 6.77
C LYS A 83 -3.98 7.85 6.11
N PRO A 84 -3.51 7.84 4.85
CA PRO A 84 -3.06 6.62 4.21
C PRO A 84 -2.01 5.88 5.05
N PRO A 85 -2.12 4.55 5.20
CA PRO A 85 -1.19 3.76 5.98
C PRO A 85 0.25 3.87 5.48
N VAL A 86 1.22 3.86 6.41
CA VAL A 86 2.65 3.90 6.08
C VAL A 86 3.27 2.51 6.23
N PHE A 87 3.75 1.98 5.12
CA PHE A 87 4.44 0.71 5.02
C PHE A 87 5.94 0.92 4.85
N THR A 88 6.72 0.43 5.81
CA THR A 88 8.19 0.48 5.74
C THR A 88 8.73 -0.73 5.00
N TYR A 89 9.65 -0.54 4.05
CA TYR A 89 10.27 -1.61 3.26
C TYR A 89 11.79 -1.47 3.21
N SER A 90 12.48 -2.58 2.94
CA SER A 90 13.92 -2.59 2.66
C SER A 90 14.16 -2.56 1.16
N THR A 91 15.02 -1.66 0.69
CA THR A 91 15.45 -1.63 -0.71
C THR A 91 16.18 -2.89 -1.14
N LEU A 92 16.81 -3.62 -0.20
CA LEU A 92 17.53 -4.86 -0.48
C LEU A 92 16.60 -6.01 -0.89
N THR A 93 15.33 -5.95 -0.47
CA THR A 93 14.32 -6.98 -0.75
C THR A 93 13.36 -6.58 -1.86
N ALA A 94 13.49 -5.37 -2.41
CA ALA A 94 12.58 -4.86 -3.42
C ALA A 94 12.87 -5.47 -4.79
N THR A 95 11.89 -6.20 -5.34
CA THR A 95 12.03 -6.83 -6.66
C THR A 95 11.12 -6.11 -7.65
N LYS A 96 11.72 -5.40 -8.62
CA LYS A 96 10.95 -4.74 -9.70
C LYS A 96 10.41 -5.80 -10.65
N LEU A 97 9.12 -5.73 -10.98
CA LEU A 97 8.55 -6.58 -12.02
C LEU A 97 8.97 -6.09 -13.42
N PRO A 98 9.17 -6.98 -14.40
CA PRO A 98 9.51 -6.60 -15.77
C PRO A 98 8.43 -5.69 -16.38
N GLU A 99 8.84 -4.63 -17.06
CA GLU A 99 7.93 -3.74 -17.81
C GLU A 99 7.29 -4.42 -19.04
N ALA A 100 7.74 -5.64 -19.37
CA ALA A 100 7.46 -6.34 -20.63
C ALA A 100 6.17 -7.18 -20.64
N VAL A 101 5.24 -6.96 -19.70
CA VAL A 101 3.92 -7.61 -19.81
C VAL A 101 3.10 -6.83 -20.83
N THR A 102 3.02 -7.35 -22.06
CA THR A 102 2.06 -6.87 -23.05
C THR A 102 0.65 -7.26 -22.60
N GLY A 103 0.04 -6.41 -21.78
CA GLY A 103 -1.29 -6.60 -21.20
C GLY A 103 -1.40 -5.93 -19.83
N THR A 104 -2.61 -5.54 -19.43
CA THR A 104 -2.87 -5.04 -18.08
C THR A 104 -2.62 -6.19 -17.10
N LEU A 105 -1.61 -6.07 -16.24
CA LEU A 105 -1.34 -7.06 -15.21
C LEU A 105 -2.46 -6.99 -14.16
N ASP A 106 -3.19 -8.08 -13.96
CA ASP A 106 -4.18 -8.17 -12.89
C ASP A 106 -3.46 -8.38 -11.56
N LEU A 107 -3.39 -7.30 -10.77
CA LEU A 107 -2.75 -7.25 -9.46
C LEU A 107 -3.76 -7.39 -8.32
N THR A 108 -5.03 -7.63 -8.64
CA THR A 108 -6.11 -7.70 -7.67
C THR A 108 -5.84 -8.78 -6.63
N ASN A 109 -5.88 -8.41 -5.35
CA ASN A 109 -5.70 -9.32 -4.22
C ASN A 109 -4.34 -10.05 -4.18
N GLN A 110 -3.32 -9.55 -4.89
CA GLN A 110 -1.95 -10.09 -4.85
C GLN A 110 -1.14 -9.61 -3.64
N THR A 111 -1.78 -8.87 -2.72
CA THR A 111 -1.16 -8.39 -1.48
C THR A 111 -1.72 -9.16 -0.30
N SER A 112 -0.83 -9.84 0.43
CA SER A 112 -1.15 -10.56 1.66
C SER A 112 -0.69 -9.74 2.85
N ILE A 113 -1.59 -9.58 3.81
CA ILE A 113 -1.37 -8.82 5.03
C ILE A 113 -1.61 -9.75 6.21
N ILE A 114 -0.59 -9.94 7.05
CA ILE A 114 -0.66 -10.76 8.26
C ILE A 114 -0.40 -9.85 9.45
N GLY A 115 -1.48 -9.53 10.17
CA GLY A 115 -1.45 -8.71 11.37
C GLY A 115 -2.03 -9.44 12.57
N LEU A 116 -1.43 -9.23 13.73
CA LEU A 116 -2.05 -9.55 15.01
C LEU A 116 -2.80 -8.28 15.45
N GLY A 117 -4.12 -8.29 15.30
CA GLY A 117 -4.99 -7.17 15.66
C GLY A 117 -6.07 -7.60 16.65
N HIS A 118 -6.45 -6.70 17.55
CA HIS A 118 -7.66 -6.84 18.36
C HIS A 118 -8.74 -5.94 17.77
N VAL A 119 -9.83 -6.52 17.26
CA VAL A 119 -10.98 -5.76 16.77
C VAL A 119 -11.67 -5.14 17.99
N VAL A 120 -11.61 -3.82 18.11
CA VAL A 120 -12.18 -3.09 19.26
C VAL A 120 -13.60 -2.61 19.00
N SER A 121 -13.96 -2.44 17.72
CA SER A 121 -15.30 -2.08 17.25
C SER A 121 -15.45 -2.54 15.80
N GLN A 122 -16.64 -2.98 15.43
CA GLN A 122 -17.04 -3.28 14.06
C GLN A 122 -18.42 -2.67 13.84
N GLU A 123 -18.64 -2.03 12.70
CA GLU A 123 -19.95 -1.54 12.27
C GLU A 123 -20.28 -2.19 10.93
N GLU A 124 -21.48 -2.76 10.82
CA GLU A 124 -21.96 -3.41 9.61
C GLU A 124 -22.63 -2.36 8.71
N VAL A 125 -22.05 -2.11 7.53
CA VAL A 125 -22.64 -1.16 6.57
C VAL A 125 -23.81 -1.82 5.86
N THR A 126 -25.02 -1.57 6.37
CA THR A 126 -26.28 -2.11 5.83
C THR A 126 -27.06 -1.05 5.05
N THR A 127 -26.50 -0.44 3.99
CA THR A 127 -27.32 0.09 2.87
C THR A 127 -26.50 0.51 1.64
N SER A 128 -26.68 -0.21 0.53
CA SER A 128 -26.52 0.33 -0.83
C SER A 128 -27.86 0.90 -1.29
N THR A 129 -28.10 2.19 -1.07
CA THR A 129 -29.16 2.91 -1.79
C THR A 129 -28.51 3.83 -2.82
N ARG A 130 -28.11 3.26 -3.96
CA ARG A 130 -27.85 4.05 -5.16
C ARG A 130 -29.20 4.40 -5.78
N PHE A 131 -29.67 5.62 -5.58
CA PHE A 131 -30.81 6.15 -6.31
C PHE A 131 -30.46 6.21 -7.80
N LEU A 132 -31.04 5.30 -8.59
CA LEU A 132 -31.12 5.45 -10.04
C LEU A 132 -32.10 6.59 -10.34
N HIS A 133 -31.59 7.76 -10.73
CA HIS A 133 -32.36 8.72 -11.50
C HIS A 133 -32.44 8.18 -12.94
N ALA A 134 -33.57 7.56 -13.28
CA ALA A 134 -33.97 7.40 -14.67
C ALA A 134 -34.75 8.66 -15.09
N VAL A 135 -34.33 9.23 -16.22
CA VAL A 135 -34.99 10.34 -16.93
C VAL A 135 -36.39 9.93 -17.38
#